data_AF-A0A1J5I3X0-F1
#
_entry.id   AF-A0A1J5I3X0-F1
#
_cell.length_a   1.000
_cell.length_b   1.000
_cell.length_c   1.000
_cell.angle_alpha   90.00
_cell.angle_beta   90.00
_cell.angle_gamma   90.00
#
_symmetry.space_group_name_H-M   'P 1'
#
loop_
_entity.id
_entity.type
_entity.pdbx_description
1 polymer ?
#
loop_
_entity_poly.entity_id
_entity_poly.type
_entity_poly.pdbx_seq_one_letter_code
_entity_poly.pdbx_strand_id
1 'polypeptide(L)' 'MTLGRPAFLVLLALASAAGAAWVLIAAVRAHALSGQVFFAILPLAMLFGLAWKGLTGAKD' A
#
# COMPACT_ATOMS: atom_id res chain seq x y z
N MET A 1 26.14 -5.45 6.48
CA MET A 1 24.76 -5.26 6.97
C MET A 1 23.88 -4.91 5.78
N THR A 2 23.01 -5.81 5.34
CA THR A 2 22.12 -5.59 4.18
C THR A 2 21.00 -4.62 4.55
N LEU A 3 21.28 -3.31 4.50
CA LEU A 3 20.28 -2.25 4.66
C LEU A 3 19.12 -2.34 3.65
N GLY A 4 19.26 -3.12 2.58
CA GLY A 4 18.31 -3.19 1.47
C GLY A 4 16.92 -3.70 1.84
N ARG A 5 16.79 -4.79 2.62
CA ARG A 5 15.48 -5.41 2.88
C ARG A 5 14.52 -4.54 3.71
N PRO A 6 14.90 -4.00 4.89
CA PRO A 6 13.99 -3.17 5.66
C PRO A 6 13.68 -1.86 4.96
N ALA A 7 14.67 -1.22 4.32
CA ALA A 7 14.44 0.01 3.55
C ALA A 7 13.48 -0.22 2.37
N PHE A 8 13.64 -1.32 1.64
CA PHE A 8 12.73 -1.71 0.57
C PHE A 8 11.30 -1.91 1.07
N LEU A 9 11.11 -2.62 2.17
CA LEU A 9 9.77 -2.86 2.72
C LEU A 9 9.10 -1.57 3.21
N VAL A 10 9.86 -0.63 3.79
CA VAL A 10 9.35 0.70 4.15
C VAL A 10 8.92 1.47 2.90
N LEU A 11 9.75 1.50 1.86
CA LEU A 11 9.41 2.16 0.60
C LEU A 11 8.19 1.53 -0.06
N LEU A 12 8.09 0.19 -0.05
CA LEU A 12 6.95 -0.54 -0.61
C LEU A 12 5.65 -0.22 0.15
N ALA A 13 5.71 -0.19 1.49
CA ALA A 13 4.56 0.19 2.31
C ALA A 13 4.12 1.63 2.02
N LEU A 14 5.06 2.58 2.01
CA LEU A 14 4.76 3.99 1.72
C LEU A 14 4.20 4.19 0.31
N ALA A 15 4.80 3.57 -0.69
CA ALA A 15 4.34 3.67 -2.08
C ALA A 15 2.94 3.08 -2.25
N SER A 16 2.66 1.93 -1.62
CA SER A 16 1.34 1.29 -1.68
C SER A 16 0.27 2.14 -0.99
N ALA A 17 0.58 2.69 0.18
CA ALA A 17 -0.32 3.59 0.91
C ALA A 17 -0.58 4.89 0.14
N ALA A 18 0.46 5.51 -0.41
CA ALA A 18 0.34 6.72 -1.23
C ALA A 18 -0.50 6.47 -2.50
N GLY A 19 -0.28 5.35 -3.18
CA GLY A 19 -1.07 4.94 -4.34
C GLY A 19 -2.55 4.76 -3.99
N ALA A 20 -2.85 4.09 -2.88
CA ALA A 20 -4.23 3.87 -2.44
C ALA A 20 -4.93 5.19 -2.09
N ALA A 21 -4.22 6.08 -1.37
CA ALA A 21 -4.74 7.41 -1.04
C ALA A 21 -5.00 8.24 -2.31
N TRP A 22 -4.09 8.20 -3.30
CA TRP A 22 -4.27 8.91 -4.56
C TRP A 22 -5.50 8.43 -5.32
N VAL A 23 -5.68 7.11 -5.45
CA VAL A 23 -6.83 6.50 -6.13
C VAL A 23 -8.14 6.88 -5.43
N LEU A 24 -8.17 6.85 -4.10
CA LEU A 24 -9.33 7.28 -3.32
C LEU A 24 -9.65 8.77 -3.53
N ILE A 25 -8.65 9.65 -3.44
CA ILE A 25 -8.83 11.08 -3.64
C ILE A 25 -9.32 11.37 -5.07
N ALA A 26 -8.80 10.67 -6.08
CA ALA A 26 -9.25 10.80 -7.46
C ALA A 26 -10.70 10.33 -7.63
N ALA A 27 -11.04 9.18 -7.05
CA ALA A 27 -12.39 8.62 -7.09
C ALA A 27 -13.43 9.51 -6.39
N VAL A 28 -13.08 10.07 -5.24
CA VAL A 28 -13.93 11.02 -4.50
C VAL A 28 -14.15 12.29 -5.34
N ARG A 29 -13.09 12.86 -5.92
CA ARG A 29 -13.20 14.05 -6.78
C ARG A 29 -14.02 13.80 -8.04
N ALA A 30 -13.98 12.58 -8.57
CA ALA A 30 -14.76 12.18 -9.73
C ALA A 30 -16.19 11.72 -9.39
N HIS A 31 -16.60 11.75 -8.11
CA HIS A 31 -17.85 11.15 -7.62
C HIS A 31 -18.06 9.69 -8.07
N ALA A 32 -16.98 8.97 -8.32
CA ALA A 32 -16.96 7.65 -8.95
C ALA A 32 -16.57 6.53 -7.97
N LEU A 33 -17.00 6.66 -6.70
CA LEU A 33 -16.84 5.63 -5.68
C LEU A 33 -17.68 4.40 -6.08
N SER A 34 -17.04 3.48 -6.78
CA SER A 34 -17.66 2.29 -7.37
C SER A 34 -16.86 1.04 -7.04
N GLY A 35 -17.42 -0.13 -7.35
CA GLY A 35 -16.72 -1.40 -7.21
C GLY A 35 -15.38 -1.45 -7.94
N GLN A 36 -15.23 -0.71 -9.05
CA GLN A 36 -13.97 -0.62 -9.79
C GLN A 36 -12.83 0.01 -8.96
N VAL A 37 -13.16 1.01 -8.13
CA VAL A 37 -12.19 1.66 -7.22
C VAL A 37 -11.73 0.69 -6.14
N PHE A 38 -12.64 -0.16 -5.64
CA PHE A 38 -12.29 -1.23 -4.71
C PHE A 38 -11.27 -2.21 -5.32
N PHE A 39 -11.50 -2.67 -6.55
CA PHE A 39 -10.55 -3.54 -7.25
C PHE A 39 -9.21 -2.88 -7.55
N ALA A 40 -9.15 -1.56 -7.68
CA ALA A 40 -7.91 -0.81 -7.81
C ALA A 40 -7.14 -0.69 -6.48
N ILE A 41 -7.84 -0.55 -5.35
CA ILE A 41 -7.22 -0.36 -4.02
C ILE A 41 -6.84 -1.70 -3.38
N LEU A 42 -7.61 -2.76 -3.60
CA LEU A 42 -7.40 -4.07 -3.00
C LEU A 42 -5.96 -4.60 -3.16
N PRO A 43 -5.34 -4.62 -4.36
CA PRO A 43 -3.96 -5.08 -4.50
C PRO A 43 -2.97 -4.18 -3.76
N LEU A 44 -3.21 -2.87 -3.69
CA LEU A 44 -2.36 -1.93 -2.95
C LEU A 44 -2.44 -2.19 -1.44
N ALA A 45 -3.64 -2.47 -0.92
CA ALA A 45 -3.85 -2.86 0.47
C ALA A 45 -3.16 -4.19 0.79
N MET A 46 -3.20 -5.16 -0.12
CA MET A 46 -2.49 -6.44 0.04
C MET A 46 -0.97 -6.26 0.06
N LEU A 47 -0.42 -5.47 -0.88
CA LEU A 47 1.01 -5.15 -0.91
C LEU A 47 1.47 -4.42 0.35
N PHE A 48 0.67 -3.47 0.83
CA PHE A 48 0.91 -2.80 2.10
C PHE A 48 0.93 -3.81 3.26
N GLY A 49 -0.06 -4.69 3.35
CA GLY A 49 -0.15 -5.70 4.41
C GLY A 49 1.05 -6.66 4.41
N LEU A 50 1.51 -7.09 3.23
CA LEU A 50 2.71 -7.91 3.08
C LEU A 50 3.98 -7.17 3.51
N ALA A 51 4.14 -5.92 3.05
CA ALA A 51 5.28 -5.09 3.41
C ALA A 51 5.31 -4.82 4.92
N TRP A 52 4.16 -4.49 5.50
CA TRP A 52 3.99 -4.24 6.92
C TRP A 52 4.29 -5.49 7.76
N LYS A 53 3.74 -6.65 7.37
CA LYS A 53 4.05 -7.94 8.02
C LYS A 53 5.55 -8.27 7.95
N GLY A 54 6.21 -7.99 6.83
CA GLY A 54 7.65 -8.17 6.69
C GLY A 54 8.50 -7.24 7.58
N LEU A 55 7.96 -6.06 7.92
CA LEU A 55 8.58 -5.09 8.84
C LEU A 55 8.33 -5.43 10.31
N THR A 56 7.10 -5.84 10.66
CA THR A 56 6.71 -6.09 12.05
C THR A 56 7.00 -7.53 12.50
N GLY A 57 6.99 -8.50 11.59
CA GLY A 57 7.30 -9.90 11.88
C GLY A 57 8.81 -10.21 11.98
N ALA A 58 9.68 -9.21 11.91
CA ALA A 58 11.12 -9.34 12.16
C ALA A 58 11.48 -9.16 13.66
N LYS A 59 10.48 -9.20 14.56
CA LYS A 59 10.59 -8.96 16.00
C LYS A 59 10.24 -10.19 16.85
N ASP A 60 10.57 -11.38 16.38
CA ASP A 60 10.68 -12.61 17.20
C ASP A 60 11.95 -13.37 16.80
#